data_AF-A0A523QDR2-F1
#
_entry.id   AF-A0A523QDR2-F1
#
_cell.length_a   1.000
_cell.length_b   1.000
_cell.length_c   1.000
_cell.angle_alpha   90.00
_cell.angle_beta   90.00
_cell.angle_gamma   90.00
#
_symmetry.space_group_name_H-M   'P 1'
#
loop_
_entity.id
_entity.type
_entity.pdbx_description
1 polymer ?
#
loop_
_entity_poly.entity_id
_entity_poly.type
_entity_poly.pdbx_seq_one_letter_code
_entity_poly.pdbx_strand_id
1 'polypeptide(L)'
;MCMSKPLSFPLNSRPPLSPTNTDDPRARLSTSRGRCAMKIINSSLAVYLTLSNHFCLMPIKRRYHVRKALLKQLTQEVVKKFGENTAELLKGAIEVIELGESREIILVDGKALLFRLSDEIFPTLKSLDRIPLKRVAIDMGAVPHVVNGADIMAPGVISADEEITLGESVVIVDERHGKPIAIGQALVPGVEMRGPKGKVIKNFHYVGDEMWQFQAKS
;
A
#
# COMPACT_ATOMS: atom_id res chain seq x y z
N MET A 1 57.12 -45.11 -0.28
CA MET A 1 58.02 -43.95 -0.50
C MET A 1 57.14 -42.76 -0.88
N CYS A 2 56.80 -41.94 0.12
CA CYS A 2 57.35 -40.58 0.35
C CYS A 2 56.39 -39.55 -0.28
N MET A 3 55.61 -38.83 0.55
CA MET A 3 55.91 -37.46 1.04
C MET A 3 55.97 -36.47 -0.15
N SER A 4 55.28 -35.33 -0.21
CA SER A 4 54.97 -34.35 0.84
C SER A 4 54.26 -33.15 0.20
N LYS A 5 53.41 -32.44 0.96
CA LYS A 5 53.06 -31.02 0.72
C LYS A 5 54.33 -30.14 0.73
N PRO A 6 54.31 -28.93 0.16
CA PRO A 6 54.13 -27.76 1.03
C PRO A 6 53.30 -26.61 0.45
N LEU A 7 52.85 -25.77 1.39
CA LEU A 7 52.23 -24.45 1.24
C LEU A 7 53.20 -23.42 0.63
N SER A 8 52.65 -22.44 -0.09
CA SER A 8 53.17 -21.07 -0.09
C SER A 8 52.09 -20.05 -0.49
N PHE A 9 51.70 -19.24 0.48
CA PHE A 9 51.09 -17.92 0.29
C PHE A 9 52.16 -16.92 -0.18
N PRO A 10 51.78 -15.88 -0.92
CA PRO A 10 52.33 -14.57 -0.62
C PRO A 10 51.26 -13.51 -0.35
N LEU A 11 51.70 -12.59 0.49
CA LEU A 11 51.06 -11.42 1.03
C LEU A 11 50.84 -10.30 -0.02
N ASN A 12 49.70 -9.63 0.13
CA ASN A 12 49.56 -8.17 0.17
C ASN A 12 49.84 -7.34 -1.10
N SER A 13 48.77 -6.77 -1.68
CA SER A 13 48.82 -5.42 -2.24
C SER A 13 47.41 -4.80 -2.24
N ARG A 14 47.25 -3.72 -1.45
CA ARG A 14 46.07 -2.85 -1.42
C ARG A 14 45.88 -2.16 -2.77
N PRO A 15 44.66 -1.99 -3.28
CA PRO A 15 44.38 -0.95 -4.27
C PRO A 15 44.18 0.42 -3.59
N PRO A 16 44.63 1.52 -4.22
CA PRO A 16 44.66 2.85 -3.63
C PRO A 16 43.31 3.58 -3.72
N LEU A 17 43.26 4.65 -2.91
CA LEU A 17 42.16 5.56 -2.68
C LEU A 17 41.76 6.39 -3.91
N SER A 18 40.50 6.81 -3.85
CA SER A 18 39.74 7.78 -4.67
C SER A 18 40.51 8.96 -5.27
N PRO A 19 40.14 9.43 -6.48
CA PRO A 19 40.46 10.76 -6.93
C PRO A 19 39.49 11.81 -6.35
N THR A 20 40.09 12.81 -5.74
CA THR A 20 39.53 14.10 -5.32
C THR A 20 39.15 14.94 -6.54
N ASN A 21 37.90 15.39 -6.64
CA ASN A 21 37.55 16.55 -7.45
C ASN A 21 37.66 17.81 -6.60
N THR A 22 38.71 18.57 -6.90
CA THR A 22 38.84 20.00 -6.73
C THR A 22 37.67 20.74 -7.39
N ASP A 23 37.02 21.64 -6.66
CA ASP A 23 36.58 22.93 -7.19
C ASP A 23 36.47 23.95 -6.05
N ASP A 24 37.22 25.03 -6.24
CA ASP A 24 37.54 26.12 -5.31
C ASP A 24 36.39 27.17 -5.24
N PRO A 25 36.21 27.90 -4.12
CA PRO A 25 35.15 28.88 -3.95
C PRO A 25 35.66 30.32 -4.19
N ARG A 26 34.85 31.18 -4.83
CA ARG A 26 34.66 32.60 -4.44
C ARG A 26 33.78 33.40 -5.42
N ALA A 27 33.15 34.42 -4.83
CA ALA A 27 32.47 35.61 -5.39
C ALA A 27 30.97 35.42 -5.72
N ARG A 28 30.01 36.23 -5.25
CA ARG A 28 30.05 37.58 -4.63
C ARG A 28 28.74 37.86 -3.87
N LEU A 29 28.85 38.72 -2.86
CA LEU A 29 27.81 39.32 -2.02
C LEU A 29 26.80 40.20 -2.79
N SER A 30 25.59 40.42 -2.27
CA SER A 30 25.21 41.69 -1.57
C SER A 30 23.69 41.79 -1.24
N THR A 31 23.38 42.17 0.02
CA THR A 31 22.32 43.09 0.55
C THR A 31 20.91 43.13 -0.09
N SER A 32 19.77 43.10 0.61
CA SER A 32 19.37 43.98 1.73
C SER A 32 17.96 43.64 2.29
N ARG A 33 17.81 43.82 3.61
CA ARG A 33 16.68 44.39 4.38
C ARG A 33 15.23 44.09 3.97
N GLY A 34 14.50 43.44 4.88
CA GLY A 34 13.03 43.50 4.99
C GLY A 34 12.55 43.05 6.37
N ARG A 35 12.62 43.95 7.35
CA ARG A 35 12.00 43.80 8.68
C ARG A 35 10.47 43.86 8.53
N CYS A 36 9.75 42.89 9.06
CA CYS A 36 8.41 43.14 9.59
C CYS A 36 8.25 42.36 10.89
N ALA A 37 8.41 43.07 12.00
CA ALA A 37 8.10 42.58 13.33
C ALA A 37 6.62 42.83 13.60
N MET A 38 5.87 41.78 13.92
CA MET A 38 4.61 41.89 14.64
C MET A 38 4.72 40.99 15.87
N LYS A 39 5.12 41.60 16.98
CA LYS A 39 4.72 41.15 18.31
C LYS A 39 3.22 41.41 18.42
N ILE A 40 2.44 40.44 18.89
CA ILE A 40 1.44 40.63 19.96
C ILE A 40 0.71 39.29 20.28
N ILE A 41 0.93 38.83 21.51
CA ILE A 41 -0.05 38.35 22.51
C ILE A 41 -1.05 37.25 22.08
N ASN A 42 -0.82 35.99 22.49
CA ASN A 42 -1.52 35.32 23.62
C ASN A 42 -1.28 33.79 23.58
N SER A 43 -0.60 33.27 24.60
CA SER A 43 -0.09 31.90 24.72
C SER A 43 -1.09 30.92 25.35
N SER A 44 -2.34 30.86 24.86
CA SER A 44 -3.30 29.86 25.38
C SER A 44 -4.41 29.39 24.45
N LEU A 45 -4.50 29.87 23.21
CA LEU A 45 -5.50 29.39 22.24
C LEU A 45 -4.92 28.74 20.97
N ALA A 46 -3.62 28.88 20.72
CA ALA A 46 -2.95 28.25 19.57
C ALA A 46 -2.69 26.74 19.74
N VAL A 47 -2.92 26.17 20.93
CA VAL A 47 -2.75 24.74 21.22
C VAL A 47 -4.04 23.94 20.93
N TYR A 48 -5.20 24.59 20.85
CA TYR A 48 -6.48 23.90 20.65
C TYR A 48 -6.87 23.68 19.18
N LEU A 49 -6.21 24.34 18.23
CA LEU A 49 -6.48 24.19 16.79
C LEU A 49 -5.52 23.23 16.06
N THR A 50 -4.56 22.63 16.78
CA THR A 50 -3.62 21.65 16.23
C THR A 50 -4.07 20.19 16.39
N LEU A 51 -5.25 19.93 16.94
CA LEU A 51 -5.73 18.57 17.30
C LEU A 51 -6.92 18.05 16.49
N SER A 52 -7.26 18.64 15.34
CA SER A 52 -8.30 18.07 14.45
C SER A 52 -8.02 18.34 12.97
N ASN A 53 -6.80 18.07 12.53
CA ASN A 53 -6.48 18.09 11.10
C ASN A 53 -5.34 17.14 10.72
N HIS A 54 -5.33 15.93 11.27
CA HIS A 54 -4.82 14.77 10.51
C HIS A 54 -5.89 14.35 9.49
N PHE A 55 -6.31 15.32 8.68
CA PHE A 55 -7.05 15.05 7.46
C PHE A 55 -6.01 14.56 6.48
N CYS A 56 -6.01 13.27 6.21
CA CYS A 56 -5.26 12.69 5.12
C CYS A 56 -5.71 13.39 3.83
N LEU A 57 -4.89 14.32 3.35
CA LEU A 57 -5.12 15.11 2.15
C LEU A 57 -4.67 14.27 0.95
N MET A 58 -5.38 13.18 0.66
CA MET A 58 -5.31 12.64 -0.69
C MET A 58 -5.91 13.69 -1.64
N PRO A 59 -5.15 14.19 -2.63
CA PRO A 59 -5.68 15.18 -3.57
C PRO A 59 -6.75 14.51 -4.43
N ILE A 60 -8.02 14.77 -4.09
CA ILE A 60 -9.16 14.34 -4.89
C ILE A 60 -9.13 15.15 -6.18
N LYS A 61 -8.98 14.47 -7.31
CA LYS A 61 -9.04 15.13 -8.63
C LYS A 61 -10.48 15.37 -9.02
N ARG A 62 -11.33 14.35 -8.87
CA ARG A 62 -12.72 14.39 -9.34
C ARG A 62 -13.60 13.46 -8.52
N ARG A 63 -14.81 13.91 -8.24
CA ARG A 63 -15.91 13.07 -7.73
C ARG A 63 -17.07 13.18 -8.71
N TYR A 64 -17.60 12.06 -9.18
CA TYR A 64 -18.74 12.06 -10.10
C TYR A 64 -19.62 10.83 -9.90
N HIS A 65 -20.90 10.99 -10.22
CA HIS A 65 -21.84 9.88 -10.27
C HIS A 65 -21.69 9.11 -11.57
N VAL A 66 -21.74 7.78 -11.48
CA VAL A 66 -21.56 6.91 -12.62
C VAL A 66 -22.82 6.86 -13.48
N ARG A 67 -22.66 7.03 -14.80
CA ARG A 67 -23.76 6.88 -15.76
C ARG A 67 -24.20 5.41 -15.86
N LYS A 68 -25.49 5.18 -16.13
CA LYS A 68 -26.09 3.82 -16.24
C LYS A 68 -25.34 2.86 -17.18
N ALA A 69 -24.71 3.36 -18.24
CA ALA A 69 -23.93 2.53 -19.17
C ALA A 69 -22.64 2.00 -18.53
N LEU A 70 -21.89 2.87 -17.85
CA LEU A 70 -20.64 2.52 -17.17
C LEU A 70 -20.91 1.62 -15.95
N LEU A 71 -22.06 1.78 -15.29
CA LEU A 71 -22.51 0.86 -14.24
C LEU A 71 -22.60 -0.58 -14.72
N LYS A 72 -23.21 -0.82 -15.89
CA LYS A 72 -23.33 -2.17 -16.44
C LYS A 72 -21.96 -2.79 -16.70
N GLN A 73 -21.02 -2.02 -17.23
CA GLN A 73 -19.65 -2.47 -17.48
C GLN A 73 -18.94 -2.83 -16.16
N LEU A 74 -19.04 -1.95 -15.16
CA LEU A 74 -18.47 -2.19 -13.84
C LEU A 74 -19.06 -3.44 -13.18
N THR A 75 -20.39 -3.61 -13.20
CA THR A 75 -21.05 -4.79 -12.64
C THR A 75 -20.60 -6.07 -13.34
N GLN A 76 -20.48 -6.05 -14.67
CA GLN A 76 -19.99 -7.22 -15.42
C GLN A 76 -18.54 -7.57 -15.04
N GLU A 77 -17.67 -6.58 -14.87
CA GLU A 77 -16.28 -6.80 -14.47
C GLU A 77 -16.18 -7.39 -13.05
N VAL A 78 -16.94 -6.82 -12.11
CA VAL A 78 -16.97 -7.27 -10.71
C VAL A 78 -17.54 -8.68 -10.60
N VAL A 79 -18.63 -8.99 -11.32
CA VAL A 79 -19.22 -10.34 -11.34
C VAL A 79 -18.26 -11.37 -11.91
N LYS A 80 -17.48 -11.02 -12.96
CA LYS A 80 -16.47 -11.92 -13.51
C LYS A 80 -15.34 -12.22 -12.52
N LYS A 81 -14.92 -11.23 -11.72
CA LYS A 81 -13.81 -11.40 -10.76
C LYS A 81 -14.23 -12.04 -9.43
N PHE A 82 -15.38 -11.65 -8.89
CA PHE A 82 -15.78 -11.98 -7.51
C PHE A 82 -17.06 -12.82 -7.42
N GLY A 83 -17.70 -13.13 -8.55
CA GLY A 83 -18.90 -13.96 -8.62
C GLY A 83 -20.23 -13.19 -8.53
N GLU A 84 -21.33 -13.89 -8.77
CA GLU A 84 -22.67 -13.30 -8.98
C GLU A 84 -23.23 -12.57 -7.75
N ASN A 85 -22.88 -13.03 -6.53
CA ASN A 85 -23.35 -12.43 -5.28
C ASN A 85 -22.94 -10.97 -5.11
N THR A 86 -21.90 -10.53 -5.82
CA THR A 86 -21.41 -9.15 -5.76
C THR A 86 -22.26 -8.16 -6.55
N ALA A 87 -23.08 -8.63 -7.51
CA ALA A 87 -23.93 -7.77 -8.32
C ALA A 87 -24.95 -7.00 -7.47
N GLU A 88 -25.41 -7.60 -6.37
CA GLU A 88 -26.39 -6.98 -5.48
C GLU A 88 -25.80 -5.79 -4.72
N LEU A 89 -24.50 -5.82 -4.46
CA LEU A 89 -23.79 -4.78 -3.72
C LEU A 89 -23.65 -3.48 -4.50
N LEU A 90 -23.83 -3.54 -5.82
CA LEU A 90 -23.76 -2.40 -6.74
C LEU A 90 -25.15 -1.82 -7.08
N LYS A 91 -26.22 -2.33 -6.44
CA LYS A 91 -27.59 -1.78 -6.58
C LYS A 91 -27.75 -0.55 -5.68
N GLY A 92 -27.21 0.60 -6.08
CA GLY A 92 -27.29 1.83 -5.29
C GLY A 92 -26.83 3.08 -6.03
N ALA A 93 -26.74 4.19 -5.30
CA ALA A 93 -26.11 5.40 -5.79
C ALA A 93 -24.60 5.20 -5.83
N ILE A 94 -24.04 5.09 -7.04
CA ILE A 94 -22.61 4.85 -7.24
C ILE A 94 -21.89 6.15 -7.57
N GLU A 95 -20.84 6.39 -6.82
CA GLU A 95 -19.94 7.52 -6.98
C GLU A 95 -18.52 7.01 -7.18
N VAL A 96 -17.79 7.65 -8.07
CA VAL A 96 -16.37 7.39 -8.28
C VAL A 96 -15.59 8.62 -7.88
N ILE A 97 -14.57 8.39 -7.05
CA ILE A 97 -13.61 9.40 -6.62
C ILE A 97 -12.27 9.05 -7.27
N GLU A 98 -11.86 9.86 -8.23
CA GLU A 98 -10.55 9.77 -8.85
C GLU A 98 -9.52 10.46 -7.94
N LEU A 99 -8.51 9.70 -7.53
CA LEU A 99 -7.37 10.18 -6.76
C LEU A 99 -6.17 10.42 -7.70
N GLY A 100 -5.11 11.04 -7.17
CA GLY A 100 -3.80 11.03 -7.83
C GLY A 100 -3.30 9.60 -8.10
N GLU A 101 -2.41 9.43 -9.08
CA GLU A 101 -1.67 8.18 -9.32
C GLU A 101 -2.49 6.97 -9.83
N SER A 102 -3.49 7.20 -10.69
CA SER A 102 -4.29 6.11 -11.30
C SER A 102 -5.02 5.22 -10.28
N ARG A 103 -5.42 5.85 -9.17
CA ARG A 103 -6.23 5.25 -8.11
C ARG A 103 -7.62 5.83 -8.15
N GLU A 104 -8.63 4.97 -8.08
CA GLU A 104 -10.03 5.41 -7.99
C GLU A 104 -10.71 4.68 -6.84
N ILE A 105 -11.58 5.36 -6.11
CA ILE A 105 -12.42 4.76 -5.08
C ILE A 105 -13.85 4.75 -5.59
N ILE A 106 -14.48 3.58 -5.55
CA ILE A 106 -15.88 3.39 -5.93
C ILE A 106 -16.70 3.28 -4.65
N LEU A 107 -17.59 4.24 -4.47
CA LEU A 107 -18.53 4.27 -3.37
C LEU A 107 -19.91 3.84 -3.84
N VAL A 108 -20.58 3.07 -3.00
CA VAL A 108 -22.00 2.73 -3.15
C VAL A 108 -22.73 3.19 -1.90
N ASP A 109 -23.74 4.04 -2.09
CA ASP A 109 -24.52 4.65 -1.01
C ASP A 109 -23.63 5.31 0.06
N GLY A 110 -22.59 6.03 -0.39
CA GLY A 110 -21.63 6.72 0.46
C GLY A 110 -20.60 5.82 1.17
N LYS A 111 -20.62 4.51 0.93
CA LYS A 111 -19.64 3.57 1.50
C LYS A 111 -18.62 3.14 0.45
N ALA A 112 -17.33 3.26 0.74
CA ALA A 112 -16.28 2.74 -0.11
C ALA A 112 -16.37 1.21 -0.13
N LEU A 113 -16.73 0.64 -1.29
CA LEU A 113 -16.81 -0.81 -1.46
C LEU A 113 -15.66 -1.35 -2.26
N LEU A 114 -15.31 -0.68 -3.36
CA LEU A 114 -14.26 -1.12 -4.27
C LEU A 114 -13.28 0.01 -4.51
N PHE A 115 -12.07 -0.33 -4.92
CA PHE A 115 -11.11 0.61 -5.45
C PHE A 115 -10.52 0.05 -6.75
N ARG A 116 -10.09 0.94 -7.63
CA ARG A 116 -9.38 0.62 -8.86
C ARG A 116 -7.94 1.06 -8.73
N LEU A 117 -7.02 0.17 -9.09
CA LEU A 117 -5.58 0.44 -9.17
C LEU A 117 -5.06 -0.08 -10.50
N SER A 118 -4.48 0.80 -11.32
CA SER A 118 -3.90 0.42 -12.62
C SER A 118 -4.86 -0.38 -13.51
N ASP A 119 -6.12 0.08 -13.60
CA ASP A 119 -7.23 -0.56 -14.33
C ASP A 119 -7.78 -1.88 -13.76
N GLU A 120 -7.26 -2.35 -12.62
CA GLU A 120 -7.83 -3.51 -11.93
C GLU A 120 -8.69 -3.11 -10.74
N ILE A 121 -9.86 -3.75 -10.61
CA ILE A 121 -10.77 -3.57 -9.47
C ILE A 121 -10.42 -4.53 -8.34
N PHE A 122 -10.36 -3.99 -7.12
CA PHE A 122 -10.16 -4.68 -5.87
C PHE A 122 -11.25 -4.29 -4.84
N PRO A 123 -11.65 -5.19 -3.94
CA PRO A 123 -12.54 -4.83 -2.84
C PRO A 123 -11.77 -4.05 -1.77
N THR A 124 -12.48 -3.26 -1.00
CA THR A 124 -11.93 -2.60 0.19
C THR A 124 -11.98 -3.54 1.39
N LEU A 125 -11.13 -3.30 2.40
CA LEU A 125 -11.15 -4.08 3.63
C LEU A 125 -12.52 -4.04 4.34
N LYS A 126 -13.28 -2.95 4.20
CA LYS A 126 -14.63 -2.79 4.77
C LYS A 126 -15.70 -3.61 4.03
N SER A 127 -15.43 -4.00 2.78
CA SER A 127 -16.35 -4.78 1.95
C SER A 127 -16.13 -6.29 2.01
N LEU A 128 -15.10 -6.76 2.73
CA LEU A 128 -14.75 -8.18 2.79
C LEU A 128 -15.85 -9.06 3.40
N ASP A 129 -16.69 -8.50 4.28
CA ASP A 129 -17.85 -9.20 4.83
C ASP A 129 -18.87 -9.58 3.74
N ARG A 130 -18.88 -8.83 2.63
CA ARG A 130 -19.82 -8.98 1.52
C ARG A 130 -19.17 -9.65 0.30
N ILE A 131 -17.87 -9.45 0.11
CA ILE A 131 -17.07 -10.02 -0.98
C ILE A 131 -15.96 -10.86 -0.35
N PRO A 132 -16.19 -12.16 -0.09
CA PRO A 132 -15.16 -13.02 0.47
C PRO A 132 -14.04 -13.22 -0.56
N LEU A 133 -12.81 -13.01 -0.12
CA LEU A 133 -11.60 -13.34 -0.88
C LEU A 133 -10.90 -14.55 -0.28
N LYS A 134 -10.05 -15.20 -1.09
CA LYS A 134 -9.13 -16.24 -0.62
C LYS A 134 -8.15 -15.65 0.40
N ARG A 135 -7.89 -16.43 1.45
CA ARG A 135 -7.23 -15.98 2.68
C ARG A 135 -5.78 -16.44 2.71
N VAL A 136 -4.91 -15.57 3.21
CA VAL A 136 -3.52 -15.87 3.51
C VAL A 136 -3.23 -15.42 4.94
N ALA A 137 -2.93 -16.38 5.81
CA ALA A 137 -2.57 -16.11 7.20
C ALA A 137 -1.07 -15.80 7.31
N ILE A 138 -0.76 -14.70 7.99
CA ILE A 138 0.60 -14.28 8.25
C ILE A 138 0.94 -14.39 9.74
N ASP A 139 2.23 -14.54 10.00
CA ASP A 139 2.78 -14.49 11.35
C ASP A 139 2.55 -13.12 12.01
N MET A 140 2.34 -13.15 13.33
CA MET A 140 2.22 -11.95 14.17
C MET A 140 3.42 -11.01 14.00
N GLY A 141 4.62 -11.54 13.77
CA GLY A 141 5.83 -10.74 13.52
C GLY A 141 5.78 -9.96 12.19
N ALA A 142 5.05 -10.44 11.19
CA ALA A 142 4.91 -9.79 9.89
C ALA A 142 3.83 -8.69 9.89
N VAL A 143 2.86 -8.75 10.81
CA VAL A 143 1.73 -7.80 10.89
C VAL A 143 2.15 -6.33 10.91
N PRO A 144 3.10 -5.88 11.76
CA PRO A 144 3.51 -4.47 11.80
C PRO A 144 4.11 -3.99 10.48
N HIS A 145 4.78 -4.86 9.74
CA HIS A 145 5.35 -4.52 8.44
C HIS A 145 4.25 -4.34 7.38
N VAL A 146 3.24 -5.21 7.38
CA VAL A 146 2.11 -5.13 6.45
C VAL A 146 1.25 -3.90 6.69
N VAL A 147 1.01 -3.54 7.95
CA VAL A 147 0.29 -2.31 8.34
C VAL A 147 1.08 -1.04 8.02
N ASN A 148 2.37 -1.14 7.70
CA ASN A 148 3.17 -0.02 7.18
C ASN A 148 3.25 -0.01 5.65
N GLY A 149 2.48 -0.87 4.96
CA GLY A 149 2.46 -0.96 3.50
C GLY A 149 3.59 -1.81 2.89
N ALA A 150 4.31 -2.60 3.70
CA ALA A 150 5.29 -3.52 3.15
C ALA A 150 4.63 -4.67 2.37
N ASP A 151 5.34 -5.18 1.37
CA ASP A 151 4.98 -6.41 0.68
C ASP A 151 5.19 -7.63 1.57
N ILE A 152 4.45 -8.71 1.29
CA ILE A 152 4.53 -9.94 2.07
C ILE A 152 5.59 -10.85 1.44
N MET A 153 6.48 -11.31 2.30
CA MET A 153 7.55 -12.25 1.95
C MET A 153 7.15 -13.67 2.36
N ALA A 154 7.63 -14.67 1.62
CA ALA A 154 7.32 -16.09 1.83
C ALA A 154 7.50 -16.57 3.29
N PRO A 155 8.56 -16.17 4.03
CA PRO A 155 8.76 -16.59 5.42
C PRO A 155 7.68 -16.10 6.39
N GLY A 156 6.97 -15.02 6.05
CA GLY A 156 5.91 -14.46 6.88
C GLY A 156 4.55 -15.14 6.69
N VAL A 157 4.42 -16.04 5.71
CA VAL A 157 3.18 -16.77 5.43
C VAL A 157 3.15 -18.07 6.21
N ILE A 158 2.13 -18.23 7.05
CA ILE A 158 1.90 -19.45 7.85
C ILE A 158 0.99 -20.40 7.09
N SER A 159 -0.12 -19.88 6.58
CA SER A 159 -1.05 -20.63 5.76
C SER A 159 -1.58 -19.80 4.60
N ALA A 160 -1.91 -20.46 3.50
CA ALA A 160 -2.51 -19.87 2.31
C ALA A 160 -3.48 -20.89 1.72
N ASP A 161 -4.56 -20.41 1.12
CA ASP A 161 -5.48 -21.24 0.35
C ASP A 161 -4.80 -21.74 -0.92
N GLU A 162 -4.83 -23.05 -1.14
CA GLU A 162 -4.13 -23.70 -2.27
C GLU A 162 -4.75 -23.35 -3.63
N GLU A 163 -6.03 -22.97 -3.64
CA GLU A 163 -6.76 -22.56 -4.84
C GLU A 163 -6.33 -21.18 -5.38
N ILE A 164 -5.48 -20.44 -4.65
CA ILE A 164 -5.01 -19.11 -5.10
C ILE A 164 -4.17 -19.26 -6.36
N THR A 165 -4.58 -18.53 -7.39
CA THR A 165 -3.86 -18.45 -8.68
C THR A 165 -2.97 -17.20 -8.75
N LEU A 166 -1.98 -17.24 -9.64
CA LEU A 166 -1.10 -16.09 -9.87
C LEU A 166 -1.90 -14.89 -10.40
N GLY A 167 -1.68 -13.72 -9.81
CA GLY A 167 -2.38 -12.48 -10.17
C GLY A 167 -3.74 -12.30 -9.50
N GLU A 168 -4.19 -13.26 -8.70
CA GLU A 168 -5.48 -13.19 -8.00
C GLU A 168 -5.45 -12.25 -6.79
N SER A 169 -6.60 -11.65 -6.48
CA SER A 169 -6.77 -10.79 -5.31
C SER A 169 -6.93 -11.64 -4.04
N VAL A 170 -6.13 -11.36 -3.02
CA VAL A 170 -6.11 -12.12 -1.77
C VAL A 170 -6.29 -11.20 -0.56
N VAL A 171 -6.90 -11.73 0.48
CA VAL A 171 -6.96 -11.07 1.79
C VAL A 171 -5.90 -11.65 2.72
N ILE A 172 -5.12 -10.76 3.32
CA ILE A 172 -4.12 -11.09 4.33
C ILE A 172 -4.78 -11.01 5.70
N VAL A 173 -4.64 -12.08 6.47
CA VAL A 173 -5.25 -12.23 7.79
C VAL A 173 -4.21 -12.54 8.85
N ASP A 174 -4.49 -12.12 10.09
CA ASP A 174 -3.72 -12.54 11.26
C ASP A 174 -3.93 -14.04 11.54
N GLU A 175 -2.87 -14.78 11.86
CA GLU A 175 -2.96 -16.13 12.41
C GLU A 175 -3.78 -16.16 13.72
N ARG A 176 -3.57 -15.20 14.64
CA ARG A 176 -4.12 -15.29 16.00
C ARG A 176 -5.62 -15.06 16.06
N HIS A 177 -6.11 -14.08 15.30
CA HIS A 177 -7.49 -13.64 15.36
C HIS A 177 -8.26 -13.83 14.05
N GLY A 178 -7.59 -14.21 12.97
CA GLY A 178 -8.22 -14.33 11.65
C GLY A 178 -8.78 -13.01 11.11
N LYS A 179 -8.34 -11.87 11.65
CA LYS A 179 -8.82 -10.54 11.23
C LYS A 179 -8.14 -10.13 9.93
N PRO A 180 -8.89 -9.54 8.97
CA PRO A 180 -8.30 -9.00 7.76
C PRO A 180 -7.46 -7.77 8.07
N ILE A 181 -6.21 -7.77 7.61
CA ILE A 181 -5.22 -6.73 7.85
C ILE A 181 -4.95 -5.96 6.57
N ALA A 182 -4.85 -6.67 5.46
CA ALA A 182 -4.53 -6.07 4.17
C ALA A 182 -5.14 -6.86 3.01
N ILE A 183 -5.18 -6.20 1.86
CA ILE A 183 -5.57 -6.74 0.56
C ILE A 183 -4.38 -6.57 -0.37
N GLY A 184 -4.10 -7.63 -1.11
CA GLY A 184 -2.99 -7.65 -2.05
C GLY A 184 -3.26 -8.54 -3.25
N GLN A 185 -2.26 -8.62 -4.12
CA GLN A 185 -2.28 -9.50 -5.28
C GLN A 185 -1.21 -10.57 -5.14
N ALA A 186 -1.59 -11.82 -5.38
CA ALA A 186 -0.71 -12.97 -5.39
C ALA A 186 0.28 -12.88 -6.55
N LEU A 187 1.58 -12.99 -6.27
CA LEU A 187 2.63 -13.09 -7.29
C LEU A 187 3.02 -14.54 -7.58
N VAL A 188 2.63 -15.46 -6.70
CA VAL A 188 2.88 -16.91 -6.79
C VAL A 188 1.58 -17.66 -6.45
N PRO A 189 1.38 -18.89 -6.96
CA PRO A 189 0.22 -19.69 -6.60
C PRO A 189 0.24 -20.08 -5.12
N GLY A 190 -0.93 -20.33 -4.53
CA GLY A 190 -1.10 -20.59 -3.09
C GLY A 190 -0.22 -21.72 -2.55
N VAL A 191 -0.04 -22.77 -3.34
CA VAL A 191 0.85 -23.92 -3.03
C VAL A 191 2.32 -23.53 -2.87
N GLU A 192 2.78 -22.49 -3.59
CA GLU A 192 4.17 -22.03 -3.57
C GLU A 192 4.40 -20.83 -2.64
N MET A 193 3.33 -20.29 -2.03
CA MET A 193 3.44 -19.15 -1.11
C MET A 193 4.25 -19.50 0.14
N ARG A 194 4.24 -20.76 0.57
CA ARG A 194 5.03 -21.24 1.71
C ARG A 194 6.43 -21.63 1.23
N GLY A 195 7.29 -20.62 1.16
CA GLY A 195 8.67 -20.77 0.71
C GLY A 195 9.68 -20.16 1.69
N PRO A 196 10.97 -20.53 1.57
CA PRO A 196 12.01 -20.02 2.46
C PRO A 196 12.40 -18.56 2.18
N LYS A 197 12.16 -18.05 0.96
CA LYS A 197 12.52 -16.70 0.50
C LYS A 197 11.63 -16.29 -0.67
N GLY A 198 11.54 -14.98 -0.90
CA GLY A 198 10.85 -14.40 -2.07
C GLY A 198 9.67 -13.53 -1.68
N LYS A 199 9.30 -12.61 -2.57
CA LYS A 199 8.07 -11.81 -2.44
C LYS A 199 6.92 -12.61 -2.99
N VAL A 200 5.87 -12.80 -2.19
CA VAL A 200 4.74 -13.68 -2.53
C VAL A 200 3.47 -12.91 -2.83
N ILE A 201 3.25 -11.79 -2.13
CA ILE A 201 2.06 -10.96 -2.30
C ILE A 201 2.49 -9.50 -2.32
N LYS A 202 1.96 -8.77 -3.30
CA LYS A 202 2.10 -7.31 -3.38
C LYS A 202 0.98 -6.65 -2.58
N ASN A 203 1.34 -5.78 -1.64
CA ASN A 203 0.37 -5.10 -0.79
C ASN A 203 -0.21 -3.87 -1.51
N PHE A 204 -1.54 -3.72 -1.47
CA PHE A 204 -2.23 -2.58 -2.10
C PHE A 204 -3.02 -1.74 -1.11
N HIS A 205 -3.65 -2.38 -0.13
CA HIS A 205 -4.53 -1.70 0.82
C HIS A 205 -4.40 -2.37 2.18
N TYR A 206 -4.19 -1.60 3.24
CA TYR A 206 -3.99 -2.13 4.60
C TYR A 206 -4.72 -1.31 5.65
N VAL A 207 -4.96 -1.93 6.81
CA VAL A 207 -5.61 -1.27 7.94
C VAL A 207 -4.80 -0.06 8.37
N GLY A 208 -5.46 1.11 8.41
CA GLY A 208 -4.82 2.35 8.83
C GLY A 208 -4.22 3.16 7.68
N ASP A 209 -4.26 2.65 6.45
CA ASP A 209 -3.86 3.43 5.27
C ASP A 209 -4.84 4.58 4.99
N GLU A 210 -4.43 5.42 4.05
CA GLU A 210 -5.19 6.59 3.64
C GLU A 210 -6.59 6.22 3.11
N MET A 211 -6.71 5.10 2.39
CA MET A 211 -7.99 4.62 1.83
C MET A 211 -8.92 4.04 2.91
N TRP A 212 -8.35 3.46 3.96
CA TRP A 212 -9.06 2.91 5.10
C TRP A 212 -9.64 4.02 5.97
N GLN A 213 -8.81 5.04 6.20
CA GLN A 213 -9.20 6.27 6.89
C GLN A 213 -10.16 7.12 6.06
N PHE A 214 -10.20 6.92 4.74
CA PHE A 214 -11.15 7.61 3.88
C PHE A 214 -12.58 7.32 4.35
N GLN A 215 -13.17 8.35 4.92
CA GLN A 215 -14.58 8.44 5.20
C GLN A 215 -15.12 9.46 4.21
N ALA A 216 -15.97 9.03 3.29
CA ALA A 216 -16.74 9.96 2.50
C ALA A 216 -17.66 10.72 3.47
N LYS A 217 -17.27 11.95 3.81
CA LYS A 217 -18.20 12.88 4.46
C LYS A 217 -19.33 13.13 3.47
N SER A 218 -20.55 12.82 3.90
CA SER A 218 -21.81 13.22 3.26
C SER A 218 -21.95 14.73 3.25
#